data_AF-G9KNS1-F1
#
_entry.id   AF-G9KNS1-F1
#
_cell.length_a   1.000
_cell.length_b   1.000
_cell.length_c   1.000
_cell.angle_alpha   90.00
_cell.angle_beta   90.00
_cell.angle_gamma   90.00
#
_symmetry.space_group_name_H-M   'P 1'
#
loop_
_entity.id
_entity.type
_entity.pdbx_description
1 polymer ?
#
loop_
_entity_poly.entity_id
_entity_poly.type
_entity_poly.pdbx_seq_one_letter_code
_entity_poly.pdbx_strand_id
1 'polypeptide(L)'
;LYQRQVVANCQVLAQTLMELGYKVVTGGSDNHLILVDLRSKGTDGGRAEKVLEACSIACNKNTCPGDKSALRPSGLRLGTPALTSRGLLEKEFQKVAQFIHRGIELTLQIQNDIGAKATLKAFREKLAGDEKHQRAIRVLREEVESFASLFPLPGLPE
;
A
#
# COMPACT_ATOMS: atom_id res chain seq x y z
N LEU A 1 -0.38 26.64 -3.27
CA LEU A 1 0.89 25.90 -3.40
C LEU A 1 0.73 24.45 -2.95
N TYR A 2 0.39 24.19 -1.68
CA TYR A 2 0.14 22.83 -1.14
C TYR A 2 -0.77 21.93 -2.00
N GLN A 3 -1.99 22.37 -2.35
CA GLN A 3 -2.91 21.50 -3.09
C GLN A 3 -2.40 21.10 -4.49
N ARG A 4 -1.54 21.91 -5.11
CA ARG A 4 -0.88 21.53 -6.37
C ARG A 4 0.11 20.38 -6.14
N GLN A 5 0.85 20.43 -5.03
CA GLN A 5 1.76 19.36 -4.62
C GLN A 5 1.01 18.05 -4.31
N VAL A 6 -0.15 18.14 -3.65
CA VAL A 6 -0.99 16.96 -3.35
C VAL A 6 -1.34 16.19 -4.64
N VAL A 7 -1.77 16.91 -5.69
CA VAL A 7 -2.10 16.32 -6.98
C VAL A 7 -0.85 15.81 -7.71
N ALA A 8 0.24 16.59 -7.74
CA ALA A 8 1.50 16.18 -8.36
C ALA A 8 2.06 14.88 -7.74
N ASN A 9 2.04 14.79 -6.41
CA ASN A 9 2.41 13.60 -5.66
C ASN A 9 1.51 12.40 -6.01
N CYS A 10 0.21 12.63 -6.21
CA CYS A 10 -0.74 11.58 -6.57
C CYS A 10 -0.48 11.03 -7.98
N GLN A 11 -0.19 11.91 -8.93
CA GLN A 11 0.17 11.54 -10.30
C GLN A 11 1.45 10.70 -10.33
N VAL A 12 2.48 11.09 -9.58
CA VAL A 12 3.74 10.33 -9.51
C VAL A 12 3.54 8.99 -8.81
N LEU A 13 2.78 8.93 -7.72
CA LEU A 13 2.43 7.66 -7.06
C LEU A 13 1.70 6.72 -8.03
N ALA A 14 0.73 7.23 -8.79
CA ALA A 14 0.00 6.47 -9.80
C ALA A 14 0.95 5.94 -10.88
N GLN A 15 1.78 6.83 -11.44
CA GLN A 15 2.72 6.51 -12.51
C GLN A 15 3.72 5.44 -12.07
N THR A 16 4.37 5.61 -10.92
CA THR A 16 5.37 4.65 -10.43
C THR A 16 4.74 3.29 -10.14
N LEU A 17 3.51 3.23 -9.61
CA LEU A 17 2.80 1.97 -9.45
C LEU A 17 2.44 1.33 -10.81
N MET A 18 2.04 2.12 -11.80
CA MET A 18 1.80 1.59 -13.15
C MET A 18 3.08 1.05 -13.81
N GLU A 19 4.21 1.74 -13.64
CA GLU A 19 5.54 1.27 -14.09
C GLU A 19 5.96 -0.04 -13.41
N LEU A 20 5.58 -0.24 -12.15
CA LEU A 20 5.74 -1.50 -11.40
C LEU A 20 4.70 -2.57 -11.80
N GLY A 21 3.88 -2.31 -12.82
CA GLY A 21 2.91 -3.26 -13.38
C GLY A 21 1.63 -3.40 -12.57
N TYR A 22 1.26 -2.40 -11.76
CA TYR A 22 -0.06 -2.34 -11.12
C TYR A 22 -1.09 -1.70 -12.05
N LYS A 23 -2.33 -2.17 -11.95
CA LYS A 23 -3.45 -1.54 -12.63
C LYS A 23 -4.03 -0.45 -11.74
N VAL A 24 -4.00 0.81 -12.19
CA VAL A 24 -4.74 1.91 -11.56
C VAL A 24 -6.09 2.05 -12.26
N VAL A 25 -7.18 2.07 -11.49
CA VAL A 25 -8.53 2.27 -12.05
C VAL A 25 -8.58 3.64 -12.73
N THR A 26 -9.16 3.69 -13.94
CA THR A 26 -9.13 4.84 -14.87
C THR A 26 -7.76 5.19 -15.48
N GLY A 27 -6.68 4.50 -15.12
CA GLY A 27 -5.35 4.70 -15.70
C GLY A 27 -4.56 5.88 -15.13
N GLY A 28 -5.03 6.49 -14.03
CA GLY A 28 -4.37 7.64 -13.40
C GLY A 28 -5.22 8.26 -12.30
N SER A 29 -4.98 9.55 -12.03
CA SER A 29 -5.84 10.37 -11.16
C SER A 29 -5.69 11.85 -11.48
N ASP A 30 -6.81 12.57 -11.41
CA ASP A 30 -6.89 14.03 -11.52
C ASP A 30 -7.04 14.71 -10.14
N ASN A 31 -6.92 13.95 -9.05
CA ASN A 31 -7.12 14.46 -7.69
C ASN A 31 -6.07 13.91 -6.70
N HIS A 32 -6.46 13.68 -5.46
CA HIS A 32 -5.57 13.36 -4.33
C HIS A 32 -5.53 11.88 -3.98
N LEU A 33 -6.26 11.02 -4.70
CA LEU A 33 -6.30 9.59 -4.46
C LEU A 33 -6.22 8.76 -5.74
N ILE A 34 -5.81 7.51 -5.59
CA ILE A 34 -5.87 6.47 -6.62
C ILE A 34 -6.53 5.21 -6.05
N LEU A 35 -7.12 4.42 -6.95
CA LEU A 35 -7.62 3.09 -6.65
C LEU A 35 -6.79 2.07 -7.44
N VAL A 36 -6.01 1.25 -6.73
CA VAL A 36 -5.15 0.23 -7.32
C VAL A 36 -5.89 -1.10 -7.31
N ASP A 37 -6.01 -1.74 -8.47
CA ASP A 37 -6.67 -3.05 -8.66
C ASP A 37 -5.64 -4.19 -8.56
N LEU A 38 -5.65 -4.93 -7.45
CA LEU A 38 -4.65 -5.96 -7.16
C LEU A 38 -4.91 -7.30 -7.89
N ARG A 39 -6.02 -7.42 -8.64
CA ARG A 39 -6.25 -8.60 -9.50
C ARG A 39 -5.15 -8.77 -10.53
N SER A 40 -4.52 -7.68 -10.98
CA SER A 40 -3.38 -7.73 -11.91
C SER A 40 -2.14 -8.41 -11.32
N LYS A 41 -2.07 -8.53 -9.99
CA LYS A 41 -1.00 -9.22 -9.26
C LYS A 41 -1.43 -10.55 -8.64
N GLY A 42 -2.71 -10.92 -8.75
CA GLY A 42 -3.22 -12.18 -8.19
C GLY A 42 -3.45 -12.17 -6.68
N THR A 43 -3.67 -11.00 -6.06
CA THR A 43 -4.08 -10.88 -4.65
C THR A 43 -5.29 -9.94 -4.50
N ASP A 44 -5.71 -9.68 -3.26
CA ASP A 44 -6.84 -8.82 -2.92
C ASP A 44 -6.47 -7.78 -1.86
N GLY A 45 -7.28 -6.73 -1.77
CA GLY A 45 -7.06 -5.63 -0.84
C GLY A 45 -7.10 -6.06 0.62
N GLY A 46 -7.87 -7.08 0.97
CA GLY A 46 -7.99 -7.57 2.35
C GLY A 46 -6.72 -8.19 2.89
N ARG A 47 -5.98 -8.94 2.07
CA ARG A 47 -4.67 -9.51 2.46
C ARG A 47 -3.59 -8.45 2.43
N ALA A 48 -3.52 -7.67 1.34
CA ALA A 48 -2.50 -6.64 1.17
C ALA A 48 -2.56 -5.55 2.26
N GLU A 49 -3.76 -5.09 2.62
CA GLU A 49 -3.98 -4.12 3.72
C GLU A 49 -3.34 -4.61 5.02
N LYS A 50 -3.45 -5.90 5.35
CA LYS A 50 -2.90 -6.47 6.59
C LYS A 50 -1.38 -6.55 6.61
N VAL A 51 -0.76 -6.86 5.47
CA VAL A 51 0.71 -6.88 5.38
C VAL A 51 1.26 -5.47 5.44
N LEU A 52 0.65 -4.53 4.70
CA LEU A 52 1.05 -3.12 4.71
C LEU A 52 0.88 -2.50 6.10
N GLU A 53 -0.21 -2.79 6.80
CA GLU A 53 -0.44 -2.40 8.20
C GLU A 53 0.69 -2.90 9.12
N ALA A 54 1.08 -4.17 8.98
CA ALA A 54 2.19 -4.75 9.76
C ALA A 54 3.56 -4.10 9.44
N CYS A 55 3.70 -3.47 8.28
CA CYS A 55 4.89 -2.75 7.84
C CYS A 55 4.81 -1.23 8.10
N SER A 56 3.88 -0.77 8.96
CA SER A 56 3.66 0.65 9.27
C SER A 56 3.19 1.50 8.07
N ILE A 57 2.51 0.89 7.10
CA ILE A 57 1.88 1.57 5.95
C ILE A 57 0.35 1.50 6.10
N ALA A 58 -0.24 2.61 6.51
CA ALA A 58 -1.69 2.73 6.63
C ALA A 58 -2.34 2.90 5.24
N CYS A 59 -3.24 1.99 4.87
CA CYS A 59 -4.05 2.07 3.66
C CYS A 59 -5.43 1.45 3.91
N ASN A 60 -6.31 1.51 2.92
CA ASN A 60 -7.66 0.98 3.03
C ASN A 60 -7.99 0.09 1.83
N LYS A 61 -8.48 -1.13 2.09
CA LYS A 61 -9.08 -1.97 1.05
C LYS A 61 -10.37 -1.35 0.53
N ASN A 62 -10.56 -1.39 -0.79
CA ASN A 62 -11.72 -0.79 -1.44
C ASN A 62 -12.19 -1.66 -2.60
N THR A 63 -13.50 -1.72 -2.84
CA THR A 63 -14.05 -2.44 -3.99
C THR A 63 -13.63 -1.77 -5.30
N CYS A 64 -13.41 -2.58 -6.33
CA CYS A 64 -13.12 -2.12 -7.68
C CYS A 64 -14.26 -2.49 -8.65
N PRO A 65 -14.38 -1.79 -9.79
CA PRO A 65 -15.23 -2.24 -10.89
C PRO A 65 -14.97 -3.71 -11.25
N GLY A 66 -16.02 -4.51 -11.33
CA GLY A 66 -15.95 -5.94 -11.62
C GLY A 66 -15.69 -6.85 -10.42
N ASP A 67 -15.61 -6.33 -9.20
CA ASP A 67 -15.64 -7.18 -8.00
C ASP A 67 -16.98 -7.90 -7.90
N LYS A 68 -16.94 -9.22 -7.72
CA LYS A 68 -18.14 -10.05 -7.55
C LYS A 68 -18.73 -9.99 -6.14
N SER A 69 -17.98 -9.45 -5.16
CA SER A 69 -18.40 -9.41 -3.76
C SER A 69 -17.75 -8.25 -3.03
N ALA A 70 -18.56 -7.46 -2.31
CA ALA A 70 -18.08 -6.38 -1.45
C ALA A 70 -17.30 -6.88 -0.22
N LEU A 71 -17.46 -8.15 0.17
CA LEU A 71 -16.76 -8.75 1.31
C LEU A 71 -15.30 -9.10 1.00
N ARG A 72 -14.93 -9.17 -0.29
CA ARG A 72 -13.57 -9.44 -0.76
C ARG A 72 -13.15 -8.42 -1.81
N PRO A 73 -12.91 -7.17 -1.38
CA PRO A 73 -12.50 -6.10 -2.29
C PRO A 73 -11.13 -6.40 -2.91
N SER A 74 -11.00 -6.19 -4.22
CA SER A 74 -9.73 -6.39 -4.93
C SER A 74 -8.77 -5.20 -4.82
N GLY A 75 -9.23 -4.04 -4.38
CA GLY A 75 -8.46 -2.81 -4.49
C GLY A 75 -7.86 -2.29 -3.19
N LEU A 76 -6.89 -1.38 -3.35
CA LEU A 76 -6.40 -0.49 -2.31
C LEU A 76 -6.64 0.96 -2.72
N ARG A 77 -7.21 1.76 -1.81
CA ARG A 77 -7.32 3.22 -1.97
C ARG A 77 -6.14 3.89 -1.27
N LEU A 78 -5.39 4.67 -2.04
CA LEU A 78 -4.21 5.39 -1.57
C LEU A 78 -4.41 6.88 -1.80
N GLY A 79 -4.01 7.71 -0.84
CA GLY A 79 -4.13 9.16 -0.92
C GLY A 79 -2.86 9.87 -0.48
N THR A 80 -2.61 11.04 -1.06
CA THR A 80 -1.41 11.84 -0.83
C THR A 80 -1.50 13.00 0.18
N PRO A 81 -2.68 13.49 0.63
CA PRO A 81 -2.75 14.69 1.47
C PRO A 81 -1.94 14.60 2.77
N ALA A 82 -2.06 13.49 3.51
CA ALA A 82 -1.44 13.34 4.83
C ALA A 82 0.09 13.43 4.76
N LEU A 83 0.71 12.69 3.84
CA LEU A 83 2.17 12.70 3.67
C LEU A 83 2.66 14.00 3.01
N THR A 84 1.88 14.59 2.11
CA THR A 84 2.21 15.91 1.55
C THR A 84 2.22 16.99 2.65
N SER A 85 1.32 16.90 3.63
CA SER A 85 1.32 17.81 4.79
C SER A 85 2.55 17.65 5.69
N ARG A 86 3.21 16.49 5.65
CA ARG A 86 4.49 16.24 6.30
C ARG A 86 5.70 16.68 5.46
N GLY A 87 5.47 17.19 4.25
CA GLY A 87 6.52 17.74 3.38
C GLY A 87 7.07 16.77 2.33
N LEU A 88 6.44 15.61 2.11
CA LEU A 88 6.87 14.70 1.03
C LEU A 88 6.59 15.32 -0.35
N LEU A 89 7.55 15.15 -1.26
CA LEU A 89 7.48 15.56 -2.67
C LEU A 89 7.48 14.33 -3.58
N GLU A 90 7.55 14.55 -4.88
CA GLU A 90 7.40 13.53 -5.92
C GLU A 90 8.40 12.37 -5.75
N LYS A 91 9.67 12.68 -5.45
CA LYS A 91 10.73 11.67 -5.26
C LYS A 91 10.44 10.78 -4.06
N GLU A 92 9.92 11.35 -2.98
CA GLU A 92 9.50 10.61 -1.80
C GLU A 92 8.31 9.70 -2.11
N PHE A 93 7.37 10.16 -2.94
CA PHE A 93 6.23 9.33 -3.38
C PHE A 93 6.63 8.17 -4.30
N GLN A 94 7.71 8.31 -5.09
CA GLN A 94 8.30 7.16 -5.79
C GLN A 94 8.80 6.12 -4.77
N LYS A 95 9.47 6.56 -3.70
CA LYS A 95 9.93 5.65 -2.63
C LYS A 95 8.77 5.01 -1.87
N VAL A 96 7.70 5.76 -1.60
CA VAL A 96 6.45 5.22 -1.04
C VAL A 96 5.86 4.13 -1.94
N ALA A 97 5.82 4.35 -3.26
CA ALA A 97 5.37 3.33 -4.22
C ALA A 97 6.21 2.05 -4.14
N GLN A 98 7.53 2.16 -3.98
CA GLN A 98 8.44 1.02 -3.80
C GLN A 98 8.18 0.25 -2.49
N PHE A 99 7.91 0.96 -1.38
CA PHE A 99 7.54 0.30 -0.13
C PHE A 99 6.21 -0.44 -0.23
N ILE A 100 5.21 0.16 -0.89
CA ILE A 100 3.92 -0.48 -1.15
C ILE A 100 4.12 -1.73 -2.02
N HIS A 101 4.94 -1.62 -3.06
CA HIS A 101 5.25 -2.74 -3.94
C HIS A 101 5.86 -3.92 -3.18
N ARG A 102 6.89 -3.68 -2.36
CA ARG A 102 7.51 -4.71 -1.51
C ARG A 102 6.51 -5.34 -0.53
N GLY A 103 5.62 -4.54 0.06
CA GLY A 103 4.56 -5.08 0.94
C GLY A 103 3.58 -6.00 0.19
N ILE A 104 3.25 -5.68 -1.06
CA ILE A 104 2.41 -6.54 -1.90
C ILE A 104 3.16 -7.80 -2.35
N GLU A 105 4.46 -7.73 -2.65
CA GLU A 105 5.27 -8.91 -2.91
C GLU A 105 5.32 -9.86 -1.70
N LEU A 106 5.49 -9.33 -0.49
CA LEU A 106 5.38 -10.12 0.74
C LEU A 106 4.00 -10.75 0.91
N THR A 107 2.94 -10.02 0.56
CA THR A 107 1.57 -10.56 0.55
C THR A 107 1.44 -11.78 -0.35
N LEU A 108 2.01 -11.71 -1.56
CA LEU A 108 2.00 -12.82 -2.51
C LEU A 108 2.81 -14.02 -2.01
N GLN A 109 3.97 -13.79 -1.40
CA GLN A 109 4.78 -14.85 -0.81
C GLN A 109 4.01 -15.60 0.29
N ILE A 110 3.37 -14.87 1.21
CA ILE A 110 2.56 -15.46 2.28
C ILE A 110 1.36 -16.22 1.68
N GLN A 111 0.69 -15.63 0.68
CA GLN A 111 -0.46 -16.26 0.00
C GLN A 111 -0.07 -17.57 -0.69
N ASN A 112 1.10 -17.62 -1.32
CA ASN A 112 1.61 -18.81 -1.98
C ASN A 112 1.98 -19.90 -0.97
N ASP A 113 2.61 -19.53 0.15
CA ASP A 113 3.03 -20.46 1.20
C ASP A 113 1.83 -21.14 1.92
N ILE A 114 0.65 -20.50 1.96
CA ILE A 114 -0.58 -21.10 2.55
C ILE A 114 -1.51 -21.75 1.51
N GLY A 115 -1.33 -21.44 0.23
CA GLY A 115 -2.17 -21.92 -0.87
C GLY A 115 -3.38 -21.03 -1.21
N ALA A 116 -3.74 -21.01 -2.50
CA ALA A 116 -4.71 -20.08 -3.08
C ALA A 116 -6.14 -20.13 -2.49
N LYS A 117 -6.52 -21.24 -1.85
CA LYS A 117 -7.87 -21.43 -1.26
C LYS A 117 -7.93 -21.07 0.23
N ALA A 118 -6.82 -20.66 0.83
CA ALA A 118 -6.77 -20.33 2.25
C ALA A 118 -7.69 -19.15 2.59
N THR A 119 -8.35 -19.21 3.75
CA THR A 119 -9.22 -18.14 4.24
C THR A 119 -8.39 -16.93 4.70
N LEU A 120 -9.03 -15.77 4.83
CA LEU A 120 -8.36 -14.58 5.39
C LEU A 120 -7.92 -14.80 6.85
N LYS A 121 -8.65 -15.64 7.60
CA LYS A 121 -8.26 -16.03 8.96
C LYS A 121 -6.93 -16.79 8.95
N ALA A 122 -6.81 -17.83 8.13
CA ALA A 122 -5.57 -18.59 7.99
C ALA A 122 -4.40 -17.71 7.51
N PHE A 123 -4.68 -16.75 6.60
CA PHE A 123 -3.67 -15.78 6.18
C PHE A 123 -3.15 -14.93 7.35
N ARG A 124 -4.03 -14.44 8.23
CA ARG A 124 -3.64 -13.66 9.41
C ARG A 124 -2.86 -14.49 10.43
N GLU A 125 -3.24 -15.75 10.62
CA GLU A 125 -2.52 -16.67 11.50
C GLU A 125 -1.11 -16.95 10.96
N LYS A 126 -0.96 -17.20 9.66
CA LYS A 126 0.35 -17.35 9.02
C LYS A 126 1.18 -16.07 9.11
N LEU A 127 0.54 -14.92 8.85
CA LEU A 127 1.18 -13.61 8.97
C LEU A 127 1.78 -13.43 10.37
N ALA A 128 1.05 -13.80 11.42
CA ALA A 128 1.48 -13.61 12.81
C ALA A 128 2.47 -14.67 13.32
N GLY A 129 2.32 -15.94 12.92
CA GLY A 129 3.03 -17.06 13.53
C GLY A 129 4.29 -17.53 12.81
N ASP A 130 4.54 -17.08 11.58
CA ASP A 130 5.67 -17.56 10.77
C ASP A 130 6.91 -16.68 10.91
N GLU A 131 7.99 -17.24 11.43
CA GLU A 131 9.23 -16.49 11.71
C GLU A 131 9.88 -15.90 10.45
N LYS A 132 9.82 -16.61 9.32
CA LYS A 132 10.35 -16.15 8.03
C LYS A 132 9.61 -14.90 7.58
N HIS A 133 8.27 -14.92 7.59
CA HIS A 133 7.48 -13.76 7.21
C HIS A 133 7.61 -12.60 8.21
N GLN A 134 7.61 -12.88 9.51
CA GLN A 134 7.81 -11.88 10.56
C GLN A 134 9.16 -11.18 10.45
N ARG A 135 10.23 -11.90 10.09
CA ARG A 135 11.54 -11.28 9.83
C ARG A 135 11.48 -10.32 8.63
N ALA A 136 10.87 -10.73 7.53
CA ALA A 136 10.76 -9.89 6.34
C ALA A 136 9.90 -8.63 6.60
N ILE A 137 8.82 -8.77 7.38
CA ILE A 137 7.97 -7.65 7.82
C ILE A 137 8.76 -6.68 8.69
N ARG A 138 9.53 -7.16 9.67
CA ARG A 138 10.35 -6.31 10.55
C ARG A 138 11.35 -5.47 9.75
N VAL A 139 12.04 -6.08 8.79
CA VAL A 139 12.99 -5.36 7.92
C VAL A 139 12.28 -4.26 7.12
N LEU A 140 11.16 -4.57 6.45
CA LEU A 140 10.43 -3.56 5.68
C LEU A 140 9.87 -2.46 6.59
N ARG A 141 9.35 -2.83 7.76
CA ARG A 141 8.83 -1.90 8.76
C ARG A 141 9.90 -0.92 9.25
N GLU A 142 11.08 -1.41 9.60
CA GLU A 142 12.20 -0.59 10.06
C GLU A 142 12.62 0.43 8.99
N GLU A 143 12.68 0.00 7.72
CA GLU A 143 12.98 0.91 6.61
C GLU A 143 11.89 1.97 6.39
N VAL A 144 10.61 1.59 6.52
CA VAL A 144 9.46 2.50 6.41
C VAL A 144 9.47 3.52 7.54
N GLU A 145 9.65 3.07 8.79
CA GLU A 145 9.68 3.93 9.97
C GLU A 145 10.88 4.87 9.94
N SER A 146 12.06 4.38 9.55
CA SER A 146 13.27 5.19 9.39
C SER A 146 13.12 6.24 8.30
N PHE A 147 12.41 5.94 7.22
CA PHE A 147 12.11 6.92 6.19
C PHE A 147 11.06 7.95 6.68
N ALA A 148 10.01 7.49 7.36
CA ALA A 148 8.93 8.34 7.82
C ALA A 148 9.35 9.29 8.94
N SER A 149 10.37 8.96 9.74
CA SER A 149 10.89 9.81 10.82
C SER A 149 11.69 11.02 10.32
N LEU A 150 12.09 11.04 9.04
CA LEU A 150 12.79 12.17 8.43
C LEU A 150 11.91 13.41 8.23
N PHE A 151 10.58 13.25 8.36
CA PHE A 151 9.60 14.28 8.06
C PHE A 151 8.90 14.77 9.32
N PRO A 152 8.62 16.08 9.45
CA PRO A 152 7.90 16.62 10.60
C PRO A 152 6.50 16.00 10.73
N LEU A 153 5.97 15.98 11.96
CA LEU A 153 4.57 15.67 12.24
C LEU A 153 3.87 16.98 12.67
N PRO A 154 3.05 17.59 11.80
CA PRO A 154 2.30 18.80 12.17
C PRO A 154 1.41 18.53 13.39
N GLY A 155 1.46 19.40 14.39
CA GLY A 155 0.73 19.22 15.63
C GLY A 155 1.24 20.13 16.74
N LEU A 156 0.85 19.81 17.98
CA LEU A 156 1.41 20.45 19.16
C LEU A 156 2.89 20.05 19.31
N PRO A 157 3.74 20.94 19.86
CA PRO A 157 5.07 20.53 20.30
C PRO A 157 4.98 19.35 21.28
N GLU A 158 5.90 18.40 21.17
CA GLU A 158 6.07 17.32 22.17
C GLU A 158 6.44 17.88 23.55
#